data_AF-A0A9N8HY22-F1
#
_entry.id   AF-A0A9N8HY22-F1
#
_cell.length_a   1.000
_cell.length_b   1.000
_cell.length_c   1.000
_cell.angle_alpha   90.00
_cell.angle_beta   90.00
_cell.angle_gamma   90.00
#
_symmetry.space_group_name_H-M   'P 1'
#
loop_
_entity.id
_entity.type
_entity.pdbx_description
1 polymer ?
#
loop_
_entity_poly.entity_id
_entity_poly.type
_entity_poly.pdbx_seq_one_letter_code
_entity_poly.pdbx_strand_id
1 'polypeptide(L)'
;MANTHTGFEDDEIVNEVDVDSYVKPNKKVDDNDNDNDDDDDDDSLASLVSDDLDATTGATETSTEDPSDNKHEIGGDESAAVFKQRLVVFLILFLAALGVSLTVYCLTAAAEHAEFEAQFDSTAQKVIDSFQDIVVQKFSALASLS
;
A
#
# COMPACT_ATOMS: atom_id res chain seq x y z
N MET A 1 -52.59 28.74 -36.26
CA MET A 1 -52.23 28.02 -37.50
C MET A 1 -50.98 28.66 -38.09
N ALA A 2 -49.83 28.01 -37.91
CA ALA A 2 -48.69 28.00 -38.84
C ALA A 2 -47.69 26.96 -38.28
N ASN A 3 -47.54 25.89 -39.04
CA ASN A 3 -46.63 24.76 -38.87
C ASN A 3 -45.43 25.01 -39.78
N THR A 4 -44.21 24.70 -39.33
CA THR A 4 -43.19 23.97 -40.14
C THR A 4 -41.89 23.76 -39.34
N HIS A 5 -41.62 22.49 -39.04
CA HIS A 5 -40.51 21.71 -39.59
C HIS A 5 -39.06 22.24 -39.47
N THR A 6 -38.28 21.62 -38.56
CA THR A 6 -36.92 21.06 -38.76
C THR A 6 -36.75 20.03 -37.62
N GLY A 7 -36.43 18.75 -37.80
CA GLY A 7 -35.67 18.11 -38.87
C GLY A 7 -34.19 18.11 -38.48
N PHE A 8 -33.82 17.35 -37.45
CA PHE A 8 -32.43 17.08 -37.10
C PHE A 8 -32.31 15.62 -36.66
N GLU A 9 -32.04 14.78 -37.64
CA GLU A 9 -31.50 13.44 -37.51
C GLU A 9 -29.99 13.62 -37.33
N ASP A 10 -29.40 13.05 -36.28
CA ASP A 10 -27.94 12.86 -36.16
C ASP A 10 -27.72 11.50 -35.47
N ASP A 11 -27.48 10.51 -36.31
CA ASP A 11 -26.38 9.54 -36.28
C ASP A 11 -26.00 8.83 -34.96
N GLU A 12 -26.48 7.59 -34.88
CA GLU A 12 -25.70 6.37 -34.65
C GLU A 12 -24.18 6.52 -34.36
N ILE A 13 -23.76 6.19 -33.14
CA ILE A 13 -22.44 5.59 -32.90
C ILE A 13 -22.63 4.34 -32.05
N VAL A 14 -22.62 3.20 -32.73
CA VAL A 14 -22.48 1.86 -32.14
C VAL A 14 -21.02 1.72 -31.72
N ASN A 15 -20.75 1.73 -30.41
CA ASN A 15 -19.45 1.30 -29.89
C ASN A 15 -19.47 -0.22 -29.73
N GLU A 16 -19.12 -0.91 -30.81
CA GLU A 16 -18.77 -2.33 -30.79
C GLU A 16 -17.39 -2.45 -30.10
N VAL A 17 -17.40 -2.90 -28.85
CA VAL A 17 -16.16 -3.21 -28.12
C VAL A 17 -15.70 -4.59 -28.56
N ASP A 18 -14.65 -4.60 -29.38
CA ASP A 18 -13.92 -5.78 -29.82
C ASP A 18 -13.27 -6.46 -28.60
N VAL A 19 -13.82 -7.59 -28.17
CA VAL A 19 -13.32 -8.40 -27.04
C VAL A 19 -12.47 -9.54 -27.60
N ASP A 20 -11.38 -9.22 -28.28
CA ASP A 20 -10.37 -10.22 -28.61
C ASP A 20 -8.97 -9.58 -28.70
N SER A 21 -8.24 -9.65 -27.58
CA SER A 21 -6.86 -10.13 -27.55
C SER A 21 -6.20 -9.78 -26.23
N TYR A 22 -6.08 -10.76 -25.34
CA TYR A 22 -4.91 -10.79 -24.47
C TYR A 22 -4.26 -12.16 -24.51
N VAL A 23 -3.17 -12.18 -25.27
CA VAL A 23 -2.18 -13.23 -25.44
C VAL A 23 -1.50 -13.54 -24.11
N LYS A 24 -1.42 -14.82 -23.76
CA LYS A 24 -0.64 -15.35 -22.63
C LYS A 24 0.88 -15.18 -22.86
N PRO A 25 1.64 -14.67 -21.88
CA PRO A 25 3.06 -14.97 -21.80
C PRO A 25 3.32 -16.22 -20.94
N ASN A 26 4.00 -17.20 -21.55
CA ASN A 26 4.62 -18.36 -20.91
C ASN A 26 5.77 -17.88 -19.99
N LYS A 27 5.63 -18.07 -18.67
CA LYS A 27 6.75 -17.92 -17.74
C LYS A 27 7.45 -19.27 -17.61
N LYS A 28 8.66 -19.37 -18.19
CA LYS A 28 9.61 -20.45 -17.87
C LYS A 28 10.07 -20.27 -16.42
N VAL A 29 9.98 -21.36 -15.65
CA VAL A 29 10.52 -21.46 -14.30
C VAL A 29 11.79 -22.29 -14.44
N ASP A 30 12.93 -21.62 -14.38
CA ASP A 30 14.25 -22.25 -14.26
C ASP A 30 14.72 -21.96 -12.83
N ASP A 31 14.32 -22.79 -11.87
CA ASP A 31 14.90 -22.78 -10.52
C ASP A 31 15.97 -23.87 -10.46
N ASN A 32 17.22 -23.41 -10.46
CA ASN A 32 18.44 -24.20 -10.33
C ASN A 32 18.85 -24.18 -8.85
N ASP A 33 18.29 -25.11 -8.07
CA ASP A 33 18.68 -25.36 -6.69
C ASP A 33 20.05 -26.05 -6.66
N ASN A 34 21.07 -25.27 -6.32
CA ASN A 34 22.42 -25.75 -6.06
C ASN A 34 22.56 -25.95 -4.55
N ASP A 35 22.07 -27.10 -4.07
CA ASP A 35 22.29 -27.60 -2.72
C ASP A 35 23.79 -27.79 -2.50
N ASN A 36 24.30 -27.12 -1.47
CA ASN A 36 25.70 -27.09 -1.10
C ASN A 36 25.77 -27.46 0.38
N ASP A 37 25.64 -28.75 0.65
CA ASP A 37 25.87 -29.39 1.94
C ASP A 37 26.76 -30.61 1.69
N ASP A 38 27.95 -30.61 2.30
CA ASP A 38 28.63 -31.80 2.85
C ASP A 38 29.94 -31.34 3.51
N ASP A 39 29.88 -31.23 4.84
CA ASP A 39 30.74 -31.89 5.82
C ASP A 39 32.23 -32.08 5.51
N ASP A 40 33.09 -31.63 6.43
CA ASP A 40 33.74 -32.57 7.36
C ASP A 40 34.69 -31.85 8.34
N ASP A 41 34.57 -32.28 9.58
CA ASP A 41 35.38 -31.93 10.75
C ASP A 41 36.86 -32.36 10.60
N ASP A 42 37.79 -31.54 11.08
CA ASP A 42 39.05 -32.06 11.63
C ASP A 42 39.49 -31.23 12.84
N ASP A 43 39.33 -31.88 13.99
CA ASP A 43 39.86 -31.52 15.29
C ASP A 43 41.39 -31.67 15.35
N SER A 44 41.98 -31.04 16.39
CA SER A 44 43.33 -31.29 16.93
C SER A 44 44.48 -30.51 16.26
N LEU A 45 45.40 -29.86 16.97
CA LEU A 45 46.10 -30.30 18.16
C LEU A 45 46.43 -29.13 19.09
N ALA A 46 46.07 -29.31 20.37
CA ALA A 46 46.70 -28.62 21.48
C ALA A 46 48.21 -28.89 21.50
N SER A 47 49.02 -27.86 21.25
CA SER A 47 50.43 -27.86 21.64
C SER A 47 50.57 -27.02 22.90
N LEU A 48 50.45 -27.72 24.03
CA LEU A 48 50.93 -27.29 25.32
C LEU A 48 52.46 -27.25 25.28
N VAL A 49 53.03 -26.05 25.35
CA VAL A 49 54.39 -25.85 25.86
C VAL A 49 54.27 -25.02 27.13
N SER A 50 54.47 -25.71 28.24
CA SER A 50 54.68 -25.17 29.58
C SER A 50 56.10 -24.62 29.74
N ASP A 51 56.26 -23.84 30.82
CA ASP A 51 57.49 -23.21 31.36
C ASP A 51 57.89 -21.93 30.60
N ASP A 52 57.98 -20.76 31.24
CA ASP A 52 58.71 -20.51 32.48
C ASP A 52 58.14 -19.24 33.14
N LEU A 53 57.96 -19.30 34.46
CA LEU A 53 57.45 -18.22 35.30
C LEU A 53 58.66 -17.51 35.91
N ASP A 54 59.29 -16.61 35.15
CA ASP A 54 60.39 -15.79 35.65
C ASP A 54 59.96 -14.33 35.82
N ALA A 55 60.12 -13.86 37.05
CA ALA A 55 59.81 -12.52 37.48
C ALA A 55 60.94 -11.57 37.10
N THR A 56 60.68 -10.52 36.29
CA THR A 56 61.53 -9.32 36.26
C THR A 56 60.78 -8.10 35.70
N THR A 57 60.50 -7.16 36.61
CA THR A 57 60.82 -5.73 36.55
C THR A 57 60.86 -5.03 35.17
N GLY A 58 59.86 -4.17 34.94
CA GLY A 58 59.94 -2.86 34.27
C GLY A 58 60.71 -2.72 32.95
N ALA A 59 59.99 -2.63 31.84
CA ALA A 59 60.44 -1.91 30.64
C ALA A 59 59.25 -1.47 29.77
N THR A 60 59.05 -0.15 29.70
CA THR A 60 58.67 0.61 28.50
C THR A 60 57.62 -0.03 27.56
N GLU A 61 56.34 0.27 27.79
CA GLU A 61 55.30 0.17 26.77
C GLU A 61 55.57 1.22 25.68
N THR A 62 56.26 0.80 24.63
CA THR A 62 56.36 1.51 23.36
C THR A 62 55.21 1.06 22.48
N SER A 63 54.46 2.03 21.97
CA SER A 63 53.32 1.92 21.06
C SER A 63 53.35 0.75 20.08
N THR A 64 52.26 -0.01 20.08
CA THR A 64 51.59 -0.40 18.83
C THR A 64 50.10 -0.16 19.07
N GLU A 65 49.68 1.09 18.87
CA GLU A 65 48.29 1.35 18.48
C GLU A 65 48.05 0.52 17.23
N ASP A 66 47.18 -0.48 17.32
CA ASP A 66 46.73 -1.26 16.17
C ASP A 66 45.79 -0.35 15.35
N PRO A 67 46.19 0.15 14.16
CA PRO A 67 45.35 0.93 13.30
C PRO A 67 44.76 -0.01 12.23
N SER A 68 44.06 -1.05 12.67
CA SER A 68 43.26 -1.91 11.80
C SER A 68 41.92 -2.11 12.51
N ASP A 69 40.79 -1.60 12.06
CA ASP A 69 40.23 -1.76 10.72
C ASP A 69 39.18 -0.65 10.50
N ASN A 70 39.61 0.62 10.56
CA ASN A 70 38.82 1.69 9.94
C ASN A 70 39.01 1.56 8.43
N LYS A 71 38.33 0.58 7.82
CA LYS A 71 38.02 0.57 6.38
C LYS A 71 37.17 1.81 6.10
N HIS A 72 37.86 2.93 6.02
CA HIS A 72 37.32 4.16 5.51
C HIS A 72 37.13 3.90 4.01
N GLU A 73 35.92 3.51 3.63
CA GLU A 73 35.42 3.53 2.26
C GLU A 73 35.35 4.99 1.78
N ILE A 74 36.50 5.66 1.63
CA ILE A 74 36.67 7.04 1.12
C ILE A 74 36.06 7.21 -0.30
N GLY A 75 35.71 6.13 -1.00
CA GLY A 75 35.12 6.18 -2.34
C GLY A 75 33.58 6.22 -2.39
N GLY A 76 32.87 5.88 -1.30
CA GLY A 76 31.40 5.76 -1.31
C GLY A 76 30.65 7.01 -0.83
N ASP A 77 31.30 7.84 -0.02
CA ASP A 77 30.65 8.92 0.74
C ASP A 77 30.11 10.07 -0.13
N GLU A 78 30.75 10.35 -1.27
CA GLU A 78 30.32 11.46 -2.15
C GLU A 78 28.99 11.14 -2.87
N SER A 79 28.76 9.88 -3.25
CA SER A 79 27.51 9.45 -3.89
C SER A 79 26.37 9.21 -2.89
N ALA A 80 26.69 8.94 -1.63
CA ALA A 80 25.70 8.70 -0.58
C ALA A 80 24.89 9.97 -0.23
N ALA A 81 25.52 11.13 -0.26
CA ALA A 81 24.86 12.41 0.03
C ALA A 81 23.76 12.73 -1.00
N VAL A 82 24.05 12.56 -2.29
CA VAL A 82 23.07 12.79 -3.37
C VAL A 82 21.99 11.71 -3.42
N PHE A 83 22.31 10.47 -3.04
CA PHE A 83 21.33 9.39 -2.95
C PHE A 83 20.31 9.64 -1.83
N LYS A 84 20.78 10.04 -0.64
CA LYS A 84 19.93 10.40 0.49
C LYS A 84 19.04 11.60 0.17
N GLN A 85 19.55 12.59 -0.53
CA GLN A 85 18.74 13.74 -0.96
C GLN A 85 17.64 13.31 -1.94
N ARG A 86 17.95 12.44 -2.90
CA ARG A 86 16.94 11.89 -3.83
C ARG A 86 15.89 11.07 -3.09
N LEU A 87 16.29 10.26 -2.11
CA LEU A 87 15.38 9.42 -1.32
C LEU A 87 14.40 10.25 -0.48
N VAL A 88 14.84 11.36 0.12
CA VAL A 88 13.96 12.28 0.86
C VAL A 88 12.91 12.91 -0.06
N VAL A 89 13.30 13.33 -1.26
CA VAL A 89 12.35 13.88 -2.24
C VAL A 89 11.32 12.83 -2.64
N PHE A 90 11.75 11.60 -2.94
CA PHE A 90 10.83 10.50 -3.23
C PHE A 90 9.88 10.20 -2.07
N LEU A 91 10.36 10.22 -0.82
CA LEU A 91 9.52 10.05 0.36
C LEU A 91 8.46 11.14 0.47
N ILE A 92 8.83 12.42 0.27
CA ILE A 92 7.88 13.53 0.33
C ILE A 92 6.82 13.39 -0.77
N LEU A 93 7.23 13.06 -2.00
CA LEU A 93 6.30 12.79 -3.09
C LEU A 93 5.37 11.61 -2.79
N PHE A 94 5.89 10.54 -2.20
CA PHE A 94 5.09 9.38 -1.80
C PHE A 94 4.09 9.73 -0.70
N LEU A 95 4.52 10.46 0.33
CA LEU A 95 3.63 10.95 1.39
C LEU A 95 2.55 11.90 0.85
N ALA A 96 2.91 12.77 -0.08
CA ALA A 96 1.95 13.66 -0.74
C ALA A 96 0.90 12.86 -1.53
N ALA A 97 1.33 11.86 -2.31
CA ALA A 97 0.43 11.00 -3.05
C ALA A 97 -0.52 10.21 -2.13
N LEU A 98 0.00 9.64 -1.04
CA LEU A 98 -0.81 8.95 -0.03
C LEU A 98 -1.77 9.92 0.66
N GLY A 99 -1.31 11.11 1.03
CA GLY A 99 -2.14 12.12 1.68
C GLY A 99 -3.31 12.57 0.82
N VAL A 100 -3.08 12.84 -0.47
CA VAL A 100 -4.14 13.17 -1.42
C VAL A 100 -5.10 12.00 -1.60
N SER A 101 -4.58 10.77 -1.77
CA SER A 101 -5.40 9.57 -1.92
C SER A 101 -6.31 9.33 -0.70
N LEU A 102 -5.77 9.42 0.51
CA LEU A 102 -6.55 9.32 1.75
C LEU A 102 -7.59 10.42 1.87
N THR A 103 -7.22 11.67 1.53
CA THR A 103 -8.14 12.81 1.62
C THR A 103 -9.35 12.61 0.71
N VAL A 104 -9.12 12.18 -0.53
CA VAL A 104 -10.21 11.87 -1.47
C VAL A 104 -11.05 10.72 -0.95
N TYR A 105 -10.44 9.63 -0.49
CA TYR A 105 -11.17 8.49 0.07
C TYR A 105 -12.05 8.90 1.26
N CYS A 106 -11.51 9.64 2.22
CA CYS A 106 -12.26 10.11 3.39
C CYS A 106 -13.39 11.06 3.00
N LEU A 107 -13.16 11.96 2.04
CA LEU A 107 -14.19 12.87 1.56
C LEU A 107 -15.33 12.11 0.86
N THR A 108 -15.00 11.14 0.01
CA THR A 108 -15.98 10.29 -0.66
C THR A 108 -16.75 9.44 0.35
N ALA A 109 -16.07 8.77 1.28
CA ALA A 109 -16.71 7.95 2.30
C ALA A 109 -17.64 8.78 3.22
N ALA A 110 -17.24 10.01 3.56
CA ALA A 110 -18.07 10.92 4.33
C ALA A 110 -19.30 11.39 3.54
N ALA A 111 -19.13 11.67 2.23
CA ALA A 111 -20.23 12.04 1.35
C ALA A 111 -21.23 10.88 1.18
N GLU A 112 -20.73 9.66 0.96
CA GLU A 112 -21.54 8.45 0.84
C GLU A 112 -22.36 8.18 2.12
N HIS A 113 -21.76 8.33 3.30
CA HIS A 113 -22.47 8.13 4.56
C HIS A 113 -23.57 9.19 4.78
N ALA A 114 -23.27 10.46 4.49
CA ALA A 114 -24.23 11.56 4.61
C ALA A 114 -25.39 11.39 3.62
N GLU A 115 -25.11 10.94 2.40
CA GLU A 115 -26.12 10.65 1.40
C GLU A 115 -26.98 9.45 1.81
N PHE A 116 -26.37 8.39 2.36
CA PHE A 116 -27.10 7.22 2.85
C PHE A 116 -28.05 7.58 4.00
N GLU A 117 -27.61 8.36 4.99
CA GLU A 117 -28.48 8.82 6.08
C GLU A 117 -29.65 9.66 5.55
N ALA A 118 -29.38 10.61 4.65
CA ALA A 118 -30.42 11.45 4.07
C ALA A 118 -31.45 10.64 3.26
N GLN A 119 -31.01 9.64 2.49
CA GLN A 119 -31.89 8.76 1.74
C GLN A 119 -32.68 7.82 2.66
N PHE A 120 -32.04 7.31 3.72
CA PHE A 120 -32.68 6.45 4.71
C PHE A 120 -33.80 7.19 5.45
N ASP A 121 -33.52 8.39 5.97
CA ASP A 121 -34.52 9.20 6.67
C ASP A 121 -35.70 9.55 5.77
N SER A 122 -35.42 9.98 4.53
CA SER A 122 -36.46 10.28 3.54
C SER A 122 -37.33 9.06 3.21
N THR A 123 -36.73 7.88 3.09
CA THR A 123 -37.46 6.64 2.79
C THR A 123 -38.25 6.14 3.99
N ALA A 124 -37.66 6.18 5.19
CA ALA A 124 -38.32 5.78 6.43
C ALA A 124 -39.55 6.65 6.71
N GLN A 125 -39.45 7.96 6.48
CA GLN A 125 -40.56 8.87 6.66
C GLN A 125 -41.72 8.58 5.71
N LYS A 126 -41.44 8.31 4.42
CA LYS A 126 -42.47 7.91 3.45
C LYS A 126 -43.20 6.63 3.87
N VAL A 127 -42.49 5.65 4.43
CA VAL A 127 -43.10 4.41 4.92
C VAL A 127 -44.05 4.71 6.09
N ILE A 128 -43.63 5.55 7.03
CA ILE A 128 -44.48 5.96 8.16
C ILE A 128 -45.72 6.71 7.67
N ASP A 129 -45.56 7.67 6.76
CA ASP A 129 -46.67 8.46 6.20
C ASP A 129 -47.68 7.56 5.49
N SER A 130 -47.21 6.58 4.70
CA SER A 130 -48.10 5.64 4.03
C SER A 130 -48.82 4.71 5.01
N PHE A 131 -48.20 4.31 6.13
CA PHE A 131 -48.92 3.63 7.20
C PHE A 131 -49.96 4.51 7.86
N GLN A 132 -49.65 5.78 8.13
CA GLN A 132 -50.62 6.72 8.70
C GLN A 132 -51.83 6.90 7.77
N ASP A 133 -51.61 7.07 6.47
CA ASP A 133 -52.67 7.18 5.48
C ASP A 133 -53.57 5.93 5.44
N ILE A 134 -52.97 4.73 5.46
CA ILE A 134 -53.73 3.48 5.51
C ILE A 134 -54.57 3.42 6.79
N VAL A 135 -53.98 3.75 7.94
CA VAL A 135 -54.66 3.72 9.24
C VAL A 135 -55.84 4.71 9.24
N VAL A 136 -55.63 5.94 8.79
CA VAL A 136 -56.68 6.97 8.67
C VAL A 136 -57.79 6.51 7.73
N GLN A 137 -57.45 5.90 6.60
CA GLN A 137 -58.43 5.38 5.64
C GLN A 137 -59.27 4.25 6.25
N LYS A 138 -58.63 3.31 6.96
CA LYS A 138 -59.32 2.20 7.61
C LYS A 138 -60.19 2.67 8.77
N PHE A 139 -59.72 3.61 9.59
CA PHE A 139 -60.53 4.20 10.67
C PHE A 139 -61.71 5.01 10.14
N SER A 140 -61.53 5.80 9.07
CA SER A 140 -62.64 6.48 8.41
C SER A 140 -63.68 5.51 7.85
N ALA A 141 -63.24 4.40 7.24
CA ALA A 141 -64.14 3.37 6.73
C ALA A 141 -64.93 2.68 7.86
N LEU A 142 -64.28 2.39 9.00
CA LEU A 142 -64.94 1.84 10.18
C LEU A 142 -65.93 2.83 10.80
N ALA A 143 -65.55 4.10 10.92
CA ALA A 143 -66.42 5.15 11.44
C ALA A 143 -67.65 5.39 10.56
N SER A 144 -67.53 5.16 9.24
CA SER A 144 -68.65 5.24 8.30
C SER A 144 -69.61 4.04 8.36
N LEU A 145 -69.22 2.93 8.98
CA LEU A 145 -70.02 1.71 9.06
C LEU A 145 -70.80 1.58 10.38
N SER A 146 -70.47 2.40 11.38
CA SER A 146 -71.15 2.52 12.68
C SER A 146 -72.23 3.60 12.65
#